data_AF-A0A966KMV6-F1
#
_entry.id   AF-A0A966KMV6-F1
#
_cell.length_a   1.000
_cell.length_b   1.000
_cell.length_c   1.000
_cell.angle_alpha   90.00
_cell.angle_beta   90.00
_cell.angle_gamma   90.00
#
_symmetry.space_group_name_H-M   'P 1'
#
loop_
_entity.id
_entity.type
_entity.pdbx_description
1 polymer ?
#
loop_
_entity_poly.entity_id
_entity_poly.type
_entity_poly.pdbx_seq_one_letter_code
_entity_poly.pdbx_strand_id
1 'polypeptide(L)'
;MRNAERVTFGGSGLNRASELRGSAKASPREGDLFIIHWRGKFAIDLKNACELALIKYPNKIISNKQIIFLGRNKDVSYFATDISEWEPIGQDEIDGSFYDKTQQFHEFLGKDFPFWELRSFMHLLTPRSAELASTAKSVFYWQNTSRFCSKCGKKVSIIESGWQINCENCNSSSFPRIDPVVIMLITNGPFVLLGRSIGWPDGMYSLLAGFMEPGETLEAAVRREAFEESGINVGAVQYLASQPWAFPMSLMFGCYGEATSKEITIDHSEM
;
A
#
# COMPACT_ATOMS: atom_id res chain seq x y z
N MET A 1 15.20 4.92 -12.81
CA MET A 1 15.17 5.71 -11.55
C MET A 1 15.97 4.91 -10.52
N ARG A 2 17.17 5.37 -10.09
CA ARG A 2 18.06 4.60 -9.19
C ARG A 2 17.96 4.97 -7.70
N ASN A 3 17.10 5.94 -7.35
CA ASN A 3 17.02 6.50 -6.00
C ASN A 3 15.64 6.24 -5.39
N ALA A 4 15.50 5.13 -4.65
CA ALA A 4 14.25 4.73 -4.01
C ALA A 4 13.75 5.74 -2.95
N GLU A 5 14.61 6.60 -2.42
CA GLU A 5 14.27 7.58 -1.39
C GLU A 5 13.57 8.84 -1.93
N ARG A 6 13.55 9.04 -3.26
CA ARG A 6 13.01 10.25 -3.90
C ARG A 6 11.62 10.09 -4.51
N VAL A 7 11.02 8.91 -4.39
CA VAL A 7 9.65 8.65 -4.87
C VAL A 7 8.65 8.80 -3.74
N THR A 8 7.38 9.02 -4.08
CA THR A 8 6.28 9.18 -3.12
C THR A 8 6.28 8.10 -2.04
N PHE A 9 6.37 6.81 -2.38
CA PHE A 9 6.47 5.71 -1.41
C PHE A 9 7.91 5.32 -1.02
N GLY A 10 8.83 6.29 -1.05
CA GLY A 10 10.22 6.08 -0.65
C GLY A 10 10.38 5.97 0.87
N GLY A 11 11.53 5.46 1.30
CA GLY A 11 11.87 5.42 2.72
C GLY A 11 11.97 6.83 3.31
N SER A 12 11.31 7.07 4.44
CA SER A 12 11.30 8.41 5.08
C SER A 12 12.17 8.51 6.34
N GLY A 13 12.86 7.41 6.69
CA GLY A 13 13.64 7.30 7.93
C GLY A 13 12.78 7.17 9.19
N LEU A 14 11.54 6.67 9.09
CA LEU A 14 10.72 6.36 10.27
C LEU A 14 11.36 5.22 11.06
N ASN A 15 11.61 5.42 12.35
CA ASN A 15 12.00 4.32 13.22
C ASN A 15 10.75 3.47 13.52
N ARG A 16 10.63 2.32 12.89
CA ARG A 16 9.49 1.39 13.09
C ARG A 16 9.40 0.85 14.53
N ALA A 17 10.50 0.89 15.27
CA ALA A 17 10.60 0.54 16.69
C ALA A 17 9.86 -0.77 17.04
N SER A 18 10.12 -1.82 16.26
CA SER A 18 9.40 -3.10 16.36
C SER A 18 9.55 -3.75 17.73
N GLU A 19 10.65 -3.47 18.43
CA GLU A 19 10.91 -3.92 19.80
C GLU A 19 9.87 -3.42 20.82
N LEU A 20 9.10 -2.37 20.50
CA LEU A 20 8.11 -1.80 21.41
C LEU A 20 6.72 -2.44 21.29
N ARG A 21 6.43 -3.11 20.16
CA ARG A 21 5.08 -3.54 19.75
C ARG A 21 4.37 -4.47 20.74
N GLY A 22 5.12 -5.31 21.44
CA GLY A 22 4.59 -6.23 22.46
C GLY A 22 4.51 -5.63 23.87
N SER A 23 4.78 -4.33 24.02
CA SER A 23 4.88 -3.67 25.33
C SER A 23 3.93 -2.49 25.47
N ALA A 24 3.65 -2.08 26.70
CA ALA A 24 2.89 -0.86 27.01
C ALA A 24 3.53 0.43 26.44
N LYS A 25 4.79 0.38 25.95
CA LYS A 25 5.43 1.53 25.31
C LYS A 25 4.84 1.83 23.93
N ALA A 26 4.23 0.84 23.27
CA ALA A 26 3.50 1.01 22.00
C ALA A 26 2.00 1.31 22.22
N SER A 27 1.68 1.96 23.34
CA SER A 27 0.37 2.54 23.62
C SER A 27 0.39 4.06 23.43
N PRO A 28 -0.69 4.66 22.88
CA PRO A 28 -0.76 6.10 22.65
C PRO A 28 -0.64 6.95 23.91
N ARG A 29 0.02 8.09 23.79
CA ARG A 29 0.16 9.11 24.84
C ARG A 29 -0.34 10.46 24.34
N GLU A 30 -0.62 11.37 25.27
CA GLU A 30 -1.02 12.73 24.92
C GLU A 30 0.03 13.39 24.02
N GLY A 31 -0.43 13.93 22.88
CA GLY A 31 0.40 14.55 21.86
C GLY A 31 0.91 13.62 20.76
N ASP A 32 0.79 12.29 20.90
CA ASP A 32 1.10 11.36 19.80
C ASP A 32 0.16 11.58 18.60
N LEU A 33 0.63 11.20 17.41
CA LEU A 33 -0.05 11.51 16.16
C LEU A 33 -0.73 10.29 15.56
N PHE A 34 -1.95 10.48 15.10
CA PHE A 34 -2.77 9.47 14.45
C PHE A 34 -3.05 9.84 13.01
N ILE A 35 -2.97 8.85 12.13
CA ILE A 35 -3.62 8.88 10.83
C ILE A 35 -4.94 8.12 10.92
N ILE A 36 -5.98 8.65 10.30
CA ILE A 36 -7.34 8.08 10.38
C ILE A 36 -7.66 7.40 9.06
N HIS A 37 -7.92 6.10 9.12
CA HIS A 37 -8.28 5.28 7.97
C HIS A 37 -9.78 4.97 7.98
N TRP A 38 -10.41 5.03 6.82
CA TRP A 38 -11.80 4.61 6.61
C TRP A 38 -11.93 3.94 5.23
N ARG A 39 -12.20 2.63 5.21
CA ARG A 39 -12.51 1.86 3.99
C ARG A 39 -11.57 2.11 2.79
N GLY A 40 -10.26 2.21 3.04
CA GLY A 40 -9.24 2.45 2.02
C GLY A 40 -8.90 3.93 1.77
N LYS A 41 -9.62 4.84 2.43
CA LYS A 41 -9.41 6.30 2.41
C LYS A 41 -8.73 6.79 3.67
N PHE A 42 -8.15 7.98 3.58
CA PHE A 42 -7.51 8.68 4.70
C PHE A 42 -8.02 10.10 4.82
N ALA A 43 -8.08 10.60 6.06
CA ALA A 43 -8.31 12.02 6.31
C ALA A 43 -7.15 12.86 5.76
N ILE A 44 -7.45 13.90 5.00
CA ILE A 44 -6.49 14.79 4.32
C ILE A 44 -6.62 16.20 4.86
N ASP A 45 -5.52 16.86 5.22
CA ASP A 45 -5.52 18.27 5.62
C ASP A 45 -5.51 19.19 4.38
N LEU A 46 -6.67 19.73 4.02
CA LEU A 46 -6.80 20.64 2.87
C LEU A 46 -6.08 21.99 3.10
N LYS A 47 -5.82 22.38 4.34
CA LYS A 47 -5.14 23.65 4.67
C LYS A 47 -3.63 23.53 4.56
N ASN A 48 -3.10 22.32 4.71
CA ASN A 48 -1.67 22.04 4.65
C ASN A 48 -1.30 21.32 3.35
N ALA A 49 -1.42 21.99 2.20
CA ALA A 49 -1.01 21.46 0.89
C ALA A 49 -1.64 20.10 0.50
N CYS A 50 -2.84 19.78 1.02
CA CYS A 50 -3.54 18.52 0.79
C CYS A 50 -2.71 17.29 1.23
N GLU A 51 -2.08 17.38 2.40
CA GLU A 51 -1.29 16.31 3.02
C GLU A 51 -2.15 15.35 3.87
N LEU A 52 -1.58 14.25 4.33
CA LEU A 52 -2.22 13.33 5.27
C LEU A 52 -2.47 14.04 6.62
N ALA A 53 -3.71 13.98 7.09
CA ALA A 53 -4.06 14.60 8.37
C ALA A 53 -3.41 13.85 9.55
N LEU A 54 -2.68 14.58 10.39
CA LEU A 54 -2.08 14.07 11.63
C LEU A 54 -2.86 14.58 12.84
N ILE A 55 -3.68 13.71 13.42
CA ILE A 55 -4.59 14.03 14.52
C ILE A 55 -3.87 13.75 15.85
N LYS A 56 -3.79 14.74 16.74
CA LYS A 56 -3.20 14.57 18.08
C LYS A 56 -4.10 13.74 18.97
N TYR A 57 -3.51 12.82 19.73
CA TYR A 57 -4.18 12.10 20.82
C TYR A 57 -4.21 12.93 22.11
N PRO A 58 -5.29 12.90 22.92
CA PRO A 58 -6.56 12.23 22.64
C PRO A 58 -7.47 13.04 21.70
N ASN A 59 -8.24 12.34 20.86
CA ASN A 59 -9.26 12.95 20.01
C ASN A 59 -10.48 12.01 19.91
N LYS A 60 -11.70 12.58 19.82
CA LYS A 60 -12.96 11.84 19.78
C LYS A 60 -13.10 10.90 18.58
N ILE A 61 -12.42 11.17 17.47
CA ILE A 61 -12.46 10.30 16.29
C ILE A 61 -11.63 9.02 16.47
N ILE A 62 -10.67 9.02 17.41
CA ILE A 62 -9.74 7.90 17.56
C ILE A 62 -10.49 6.73 18.20
N SER A 63 -10.65 5.66 17.43
CA SER A 63 -11.25 4.41 17.91
C SER A 63 -10.21 3.60 18.67
N ASN A 64 -10.56 3.16 19.88
CA ASN A 64 -9.69 2.27 20.66
C ASN A 64 -9.81 0.79 20.23
N LYS A 65 -10.61 0.47 19.21
CA LYS A 65 -10.86 -0.92 18.79
C LYS A 65 -9.72 -1.50 17.96
N GLN A 66 -9.19 -0.72 17.02
CA GLN A 66 -8.12 -1.14 16.11
C GLN A 66 -7.11 -0.02 15.96
N ILE A 67 -6.03 -0.13 16.75
CA ILE A 67 -4.90 0.79 16.72
C ILE A 67 -3.67 0.03 16.23
N ILE A 68 -2.96 0.62 15.27
CA ILE A 68 -1.65 0.14 14.82
C ILE A 68 -0.59 1.12 15.30
N PHE A 69 0.49 0.63 15.92
CA PHE A 69 1.69 1.43 16.15
C PHE A 69 2.56 1.42 14.89
N LEU A 70 2.70 2.56 14.23
CA LEU A 70 3.44 2.67 12.96
C LEU A 70 4.95 2.86 13.18
N GLY A 71 5.31 3.54 14.27
CA GLY A 71 6.70 3.82 14.62
C GLY A 71 6.83 5.14 15.36
N ARG A 72 8.06 5.65 15.46
CA ARG A 72 8.41 6.90 16.14
C ARG A 72 9.38 7.75 15.33
N ASN A 73 9.31 9.05 15.54
CA ASN A 73 10.34 10.00 15.12
C ASN A 73 10.69 10.89 16.30
N LYS A 74 11.93 10.82 16.78
CA LYS A 74 12.34 11.45 18.04
C LYS A 74 11.38 11.03 19.17
N ASP A 75 10.71 11.99 19.79
CA ASP A 75 9.81 11.78 20.93
C ASP A 75 8.34 11.61 20.53
N VAL A 76 8.01 11.71 19.24
CA VAL A 76 6.63 11.59 18.74
C VAL A 76 6.39 10.19 18.17
N SER A 77 5.36 9.51 18.67
CA SER A 77 4.89 8.24 18.12
C SER A 77 3.78 8.46 17.09
N TYR A 78 3.76 7.59 16.09
CA TYR A 78 2.76 7.57 15.05
C TYR A 78 1.91 6.30 15.17
N PHE A 79 0.60 6.51 15.09
CA PHE A 79 -0.39 5.45 15.12
C PHE A 79 -1.34 5.56 13.93
N ALA A 80 -2.04 4.47 13.64
CA ALA A 80 -3.21 4.50 12.76
C ALA A 80 -4.41 3.91 13.49
N THR A 81 -5.60 4.42 13.18
CA THR A 81 -6.87 3.81 13.61
C THR A 81 -7.77 3.60 12.42
N ASP A 82 -8.49 2.47 12.41
CA ASP A 82 -9.55 2.20 11.43
C ASP A 82 -10.90 2.58 12.04
N ILE A 83 -11.66 3.40 11.32
CA ILE A 83 -13.01 3.83 11.69
C ILE A 83 -14.06 3.31 10.70
N SER A 84 -13.77 2.23 9.97
CA SER A 84 -14.65 1.66 8.93
C SER A 84 -16.06 1.24 9.38
N GLU A 85 -16.34 1.23 10.69
CA GLU A 85 -17.70 1.06 11.26
C GLU A 85 -18.56 2.33 11.16
N TRP A 86 -17.96 3.51 10.98
CA TRP A 86 -18.67 4.77 10.77
C TRP A 86 -19.30 4.79 9.36
N GLU A 87 -20.55 5.24 9.28
CA GLU A 87 -21.29 5.44 8.04
C GLU A 87 -21.56 6.93 7.84
N PRO A 88 -21.03 7.57 6.78
CA PRO A 88 -21.27 8.97 6.49
C PRO A 88 -22.72 9.23 6.05
N ILE A 89 -23.23 10.42 6.39
CA ILE A 89 -24.51 10.90 5.87
C ILE A 89 -24.30 11.38 4.43
N GLY A 90 -24.95 10.74 3.46
CA GLY A 90 -24.90 11.15 2.05
C GLY A 90 -23.63 10.68 1.34
N GLN A 91 -23.42 9.35 1.29
CA GLN A 91 -22.31 8.76 0.55
C GLN A 91 -22.55 8.88 -0.96
N ASP A 92 -21.68 9.59 -1.66
CA ASP A 92 -21.66 9.59 -3.12
C ASP A 92 -21.43 8.15 -3.66
N GLU A 93 -22.09 7.81 -4.76
CA GLU A 93 -21.89 6.52 -5.41
C GLU A 93 -20.52 6.46 -6.11
N ILE A 94 -19.89 5.29 -6.08
CA ILE A 94 -18.64 5.05 -6.81
C ILE A 94 -18.97 4.93 -8.30
N ASP A 95 -18.43 5.84 -9.10
CA ASP A 95 -18.74 5.99 -10.53
C ASP A 95 -18.01 4.98 -11.46
N GLY A 96 -17.53 3.86 -10.91
CA GLY A 96 -16.78 2.84 -11.67
C GLY A 96 -15.44 3.31 -12.24
N SER A 97 -14.96 4.50 -11.84
CA SER A 97 -13.69 5.03 -12.33
C SER A 97 -12.47 4.29 -11.76
N PHE A 98 -11.30 4.51 -12.40
CA PHE A 98 -10.02 3.86 -12.05
C PHE A 98 -9.63 3.98 -10.57
N TYR A 99 -10.11 5.02 -9.89
CA TYR A 99 -10.03 5.15 -8.43
C TYR A 99 -11.25 5.91 -7.90
N ASP A 100 -11.62 5.64 -6.65
CA ASP A 100 -12.75 6.29 -5.99
C ASP A 100 -12.49 7.79 -5.77
N LYS A 101 -13.27 8.64 -6.43
CA LYS A 101 -13.19 10.11 -6.35
C LYS A 101 -14.07 10.73 -5.26
N THR A 102 -14.91 9.93 -4.62
CA THR A 102 -15.87 10.44 -3.63
C THR A 102 -15.15 10.93 -2.39
N GLN A 103 -15.73 11.91 -1.71
CA GLN A 103 -15.16 12.50 -0.50
C GLN A 103 -16.13 12.34 0.65
N GLN A 104 -15.62 11.91 1.80
CA GLN A 104 -16.46 11.72 2.99
C GLN A 104 -16.00 12.64 4.11
N PHE A 105 -16.94 13.14 4.92
CA PHE A 105 -16.68 14.14 5.95
C PHE A 105 -17.15 13.64 7.30
N HIS A 106 -16.25 13.55 8.26
CA HIS A 106 -16.60 13.17 9.63
C HIS A 106 -16.92 14.42 10.46
N GLU A 107 -17.98 14.35 11.25
CA GLU A 107 -18.53 15.43 12.08
C GLU A 107 -17.50 15.97 13.10
N PHE A 108 -16.51 15.17 13.50
CA PHE A 108 -15.48 15.56 14.46
C PHE A 108 -14.26 16.24 13.83
N LEU A 109 -14.01 16.07 12.53
CA LEU A 109 -12.92 16.76 11.85
C LEU A 109 -13.40 18.00 11.09
N GLY A 110 -14.65 17.99 10.62
CA GLY A 110 -15.20 19.09 9.81
C GLY A 110 -14.74 19.03 8.35
N LYS A 111 -15.06 20.09 7.60
CA LYS A 111 -14.89 20.12 6.13
C LYS A 111 -13.46 20.26 5.64
N ASP A 112 -12.54 20.67 6.52
CA ASP A 112 -11.13 20.85 6.19
C ASP A 112 -10.37 19.51 6.10
N PHE A 113 -11.00 18.41 6.58
CA PHE A 113 -10.38 17.09 6.67
C PHE A 113 -11.22 15.97 6.03
N PRO A 114 -11.48 16.04 4.72
CA PRO A 114 -12.20 14.99 4.01
C PRO A 114 -11.39 13.70 3.96
N PHE A 115 -12.09 12.57 3.80
CA PHE A 115 -11.52 11.26 3.52
C PHE A 115 -11.43 11.02 2.02
N TRP A 116 -10.20 10.88 1.50
CA TRP A 116 -9.93 10.64 0.08
C TRP A 116 -9.25 9.28 -0.13
N GLU A 117 -9.47 8.67 -1.30
CA GLU A 117 -8.79 7.42 -1.68
C GLU A 117 -7.31 7.69 -1.99
N LEU A 118 -6.41 6.80 -1.55
CA LEU A 118 -4.96 7.04 -1.60
C LEU A 118 -4.41 7.39 -3.01
N ARG A 119 -4.92 6.78 -4.09
CA ARG A 119 -4.46 7.11 -5.47
C ARG A 119 -4.78 8.55 -5.86
N SER A 120 -5.87 9.13 -5.32
CA SER A 120 -6.30 10.48 -5.68
C SER A 120 -5.34 11.57 -5.22
N PHE A 121 -4.58 11.36 -4.13
CA PHE A 121 -3.69 12.37 -3.54
C PHE A 121 -2.25 11.89 -3.30
N MET A 122 -1.90 10.63 -3.60
CA MET A 122 -0.55 10.12 -3.33
C MET A 122 0.56 10.99 -3.95
N HIS A 123 0.33 11.59 -5.11
CA HIS A 123 1.29 12.46 -5.78
C HIS A 123 1.62 13.76 -5.01
N LEU A 124 0.81 14.12 -4.02
CA LEU A 124 1.01 15.28 -3.14
C LEU A 124 1.71 14.91 -1.82
N LEU A 125 1.80 13.62 -1.50
CA LEU A 125 2.31 13.18 -0.21
C LEU A 125 3.82 13.35 -0.08
N THR A 126 4.23 13.78 1.10
CA THR A 126 5.63 13.64 1.52
C THR A 126 5.99 12.16 1.65
N PRO A 127 7.28 11.79 1.53
CA PRO A 127 7.71 10.41 1.76
C PRO A 127 7.27 9.85 3.12
N ARG A 128 7.25 10.69 4.17
CA ARG A 128 6.79 10.30 5.51
C ARG A 128 5.32 9.91 5.52
N SER A 129 4.45 10.77 4.98
CA SER A 129 3.02 10.48 5.00
C SER A 129 2.63 9.36 4.06
N ALA A 130 3.30 9.25 2.91
CA ALA A 130 3.15 8.09 2.04
C ALA A 130 3.59 6.78 2.73
N GLU A 131 4.71 6.76 3.46
CA GLU A 131 5.13 5.61 4.27
C GLU A 131 4.08 5.25 5.34
N LEU A 132 3.54 6.24 6.06
CA LEU A 132 2.52 6.02 7.09
C LEU A 132 1.22 5.48 6.49
N ALA A 133 0.69 6.13 5.44
CA ALA A 133 -0.57 5.76 4.79
C ALA A 133 -0.48 4.39 4.12
N SER A 134 0.60 4.11 3.37
CA SER A 134 0.81 2.80 2.73
C SER A 134 0.92 1.68 3.77
N THR A 135 1.68 1.90 4.84
CA THR A 135 1.81 0.94 5.94
C THR A 135 0.46 0.65 6.59
N ALA A 136 -0.29 1.69 6.98
CA ALA A 136 -1.59 1.52 7.62
C ALA A 136 -2.60 0.82 6.69
N LYS A 137 -2.69 1.25 5.43
CA LYS A 137 -3.60 0.66 4.44
C LYS A 137 -3.34 -0.83 4.26
N SER A 138 -2.09 -1.23 4.07
CA SER A 138 -1.74 -2.64 3.89
C SER A 138 -1.96 -3.48 5.14
N VAL A 139 -1.61 -2.96 6.34
CA VAL A 139 -1.84 -3.71 7.59
C VAL A 139 -3.32 -3.84 7.92
N PHE A 140 -4.13 -2.78 7.76
CA PHE A 140 -5.59 -2.88 7.95
C PHE A 140 -6.23 -3.81 6.93
N TYR A 141 -5.81 -3.77 5.66
CA TYR A 141 -6.28 -4.71 4.64
C TYR A 141 -5.97 -6.15 5.04
N TRP A 142 -4.74 -6.44 5.48
CA TRP A 142 -4.35 -7.76 5.96
C TRP A 142 -5.18 -8.22 7.17
N GLN A 143 -5.36 -7.35 8.17
CA GLN A 143 -6.19 -7.66 9.35
C GLN A 143 -7.64 -7.98 8.96
N ASN A 144 -8.20 -7.22 8.01
CA ASN A 144 -9.58 -7.39 7.55
C ASN A 144 -9.78 -8.65 6.70
N THR A 145 -8.76 -9.08 5.95
CA THR A 145 -8.79 -10.31 5.14
C THR A 145 -8.35 -11.55 5.91
N SER A 146 -7.71 -11.39 7.08
CA SER A 146 -7.16 -12.48 7.90
C SER A 146 -7.90 -12.67 9.23
N ARG A 147 -9.23 -12.49 9.26
CA ARG A 147 -10.05 -12.56 10.49
C ARG A 147 -10.21 -13.98 11.08
N PHE A 148 -9.79 -15.00 10.35
CA PHE A 148 -9.82 -16.40 10.76
C PHE A 148 -8.49 -17.08 10.45
N CYS A 149 -8.14 -18.09 11.24
CA CYS A 149 -6.92 -18.85 11.10
C CYS A 149 -6.94 -19.65 9.79
N SER A 150 -5.93 -19.45 8.94
CA SER A 150 -5.77 -20.20 7.69
C SER A 150 -5.53 -21.70 7.90
N LYS A 151 -5.06 -22.11 9.08
CA LYS A 151 -4.80 -23.51 9.43
C LYS A 151 -6.04 -24.25 9.94
N CYS A 152 -6.87 -23.62 10.77
CA CYS A 152 -7.96 -24.31 11.48
C CYS A 152 -9.34 -23.60 11.43
N GLY A 153 -9.45 -22.46 10.74
CA GLY A 153 -10.72 -21.74 10.53
C GLY A 153 -11.31 -21.03 11.75
N LYS A 154 -10.65 -21.06 12.92
CA LYS A 154 -11.13 -20.35 14.13
C LYS A 154 -10.79 -18.87 14.09
N LYS A 155 -11.58 -18.06 14.81
CA LYS A 155 -11.31 -16.62 14.97
C LYS A 155 -9.94 -16.42 15.61
N VAL A 156 -9.27 -15.35 15.23
CA VAL A 156 -7.91 -14.98 15.67
C VAL A 156 -7.93 -13.66 16.43
N SER A 157 -6.90 -13.42 17.24
CA SER A 157 -6.68 -12.18 17.96
C SER A 157 -5.53 -11.39 17.33
N ILE A 158 -5.67 -10.06 17.28
CA ILE A 158 -4.62 -9.14 16.86
C ILE A 158 -3.80 -8.78 18.09
N ILE A 159 -2.48 -8.92 17.98
CA ILE A 159 -1.50 -8.65 19.04
C ILE A 159 -0.36 -7.78 18.47
N GLU A 160 0.69 -7.52 19.27
CA GLU A 160 1.88 -6.75 18.86
C GLU A 160 1.51 -5.39 18.23
N SER A 161 0.61 -4.65 18.87
CA SER A 161 0.07 -3.36 18.39
C SER A 161 -0.30 -3.36 16.89
N GLY A 162 -0.96 -4.43 16.44
CA GLY A 162 -1.48 -4.56 15.07
C GLY A 162 -0.64 -5.40 14.12
N TRP A 163 0.56 -5.84 14.52
CA TRP A 163 1.55 -6.43 13.62
C TRP A 163 1.65 -7.95 13.64
N GLN A 164 0.84 -8.62 14.46
CA GLN A 164 0.77 -10.06 14.48
C GLN A 164 -0.66 -10.49 14.80
N ILE A 165 -1.07 -11.59 14.19
CA ILE A 165 -2.33 -12.26 14.46
C ILE A 165 -2.00 -13.63 15.04
N ASN A 166 -2.66 -14.01 16.13
CA ASN A 166 -2.47 -15.30 16.79
C ASN A 166 -3.78 -16.10 16.86
N CYS A 167 -3.68 -17.41 16.66
CA CYS A 167 -4.79 -18.33 16.85
C CYS A 167 -4.63 -19.09 18.16
N GLU A 168 -5.47 -18.79 19.14
CA GLU A 168 -5.45 -19.46 20.46
C GLU A 168 -5.83 -20.95 20.39
N ASN A 169 -6.51 -21.38 19.33
CA ASN A 169 -6.93 -22.78 19.17
C ASN A 169 -5.79 -23.72 18.73
N CYS A 170 -4.88 -23.25 17.87
CA CYS A 170 -3.81 -24.10 17.31
C CYS A 170 -2.41 -23.49 17.40
N ASN A 171 -2.28 -22.36 18.10
CA ASN A 171 -1.05 -21.60 18.33
C ASN A 171 -0.32 -21.16 17.05
N SER A 172 -1.04 -21.07 15.92
CA SER A 172 -0.49 -20.52 14.69
C SER A 172 -0.42 -18.99 14.77
N SER A 173 0.71 -18.42 14.38
CA SER A 173 0.85 -16.98 14.19
C SER A 173 0.96 -16.63 12.71
N SER A 174 0.50 -15.42 12.37
CA SER A 174 0.63 -14.83 11.04
C SER A 174 1.05 -13.36 11.18
N PHE A 175 1.74 -12.87 10.15
CA PHE A 175 2.28 -11.51 10.08
C PHE A 175 1.74 -10.81 8.83
N PRO A 176 1.77 -9.47 8.75
CA PRO A 176 1.41 -8.74 7.55
C PRO A 176 2.13 -9.33 6.33
N ARG A 177 1.33 -9.77 5.36
CA ARG A 177 1.84 -10.31 4.10
C ARG A 177 2.26 -9.15 3.19
N ILE A 178 3.21 -9.40 2.30
CA ILE A 178 3.64 -8.49 1.24
C ILE A 178 3.79 -9.34 -0.01
N ASP A 179 3.11 -8.95 -1.08
CA ASP A 179 3.15 -9.68 -2.34
C ASP A 179 4.25 -9.11 -3.26
N PRO A 180 5.29 -9.88 -3.62
CA PRO A 180 6.35 -9.41 -4.49
C PRO A 180 5.87 -9.31 -5.94
N VAL A 181 6.13 -8.17 -6.57
CA VAL A 181 5.71 -7.87 -7.95
C VAL A 181 6.91 -7.30 -8.71
N VAL A 182 7.21 -7.79 -9.90
CA VAL A 182 8.19 -7.15 -10.79
C VAL A 182 7.50 -6.12 -11.66
N ILE A 183 8.16 -5.00 -11.92
CA ILE A 183 7.77 -4.02 -12.93
C ILE A 183 8.99 -3.69 -13.77
N MET A 184 8.91 -3.90 -15.08
CA MET A 184 10.11 -3.94 -15.93
C MET A 184 10.14 -2.89 -17.04
N LEU A 185 11.23 -2.12 -17.05
CA LEU A 185 11.63 -1.31 -18.20
C LEU A 185 12.35 -2.21 -19.21
N ILE A 186 11.63 -2.66 -20.23
CA ILE A 186 12.19 -3.48 -21.31
C ILE A 186 12.52 -2.59 -22.52
N THR A 187 13.77 -2.65 -22.97
CA THR A 187 14.27 -1.83 -24.09
C THR A 187 14.78 -2.66 -25.24
N ASN A 188 14.67 -2.13 -26.46
CA ASN A 188 15.34 -2.64 -27.66
C ASN A 188 15.94 -1.46 -28.44
N GLY A 189 17.22 -1.16 -28.19
CA GLY A 189 17.84 0.06 -28.73
C GLY A 189 17.10 1.31 -28.22
N PRO A 190 16.52 2.16 -29.11
CA PRO A 190 15.79 3.36 -28.71
C PRO A 190 14.34 3.09 -28.28
N PHE A 191 13.84 1.86 -28.43
CA PHE A 191 12.45 1.52 -28.16
C PHE A 191 12.24 1.00 -26.74
N VAL A 192 11.06 1.29 -26.18
CA VAL A 192 10.61 0.80 -24.87
C VAL A 192 9.29 0.07 -25.07
N LEU A 193 9.17 -1.11 -24.46
CA LEU A 193 7.92 -1.86 -24.43
C LEU A 193 6.99 -1.25 -23.37
N LEU A 194 5.75 -0.98 -23.77
CA LEU A 194 4.68 -0.51 -22.91
C LEU A 194 3.44 -1.36 -23.14
N GLY A 195 2.69 -1.59 -22.08
CA GLY A 195 1.41 -2.27 -22.09
C GLY A 195 0.32 -1.40 -21.48
N ARG A 196 -0.90 -1.92 -21.55
CA ARG A 196 -2.09 -1.28 -21.00
C ARG A 196 -3.04 -2.38 -20.58
N SER A 197 -3.42 -2.40 -19.31
CA SER A 197 -4.40 -3.36 -18.82
C SER A 197 -5.82 -2.98 -19.23
N ILE A 198 -6.68 -4.00 -19.29
CA ILE A 198 -8.12 -3.85 -19.54
C ILE A 198 -8.74 -2.90 -18.51
N GLY A 199 -9.55 -1.93 -18.97
CA GLY A 199 -10.27 -0.99 -18.12
C GLY A 199 -9.48 0.25 -17.67
N TRP A 200 -8.21 0.40 -18.07
CA TRP A 200 -7.47 1.64 -17.82
C TRP A 200 -8.00 2.82 -18.67
N PRO A 201 -7.80 4.08 -18.25
CA PRO A 201 -8.22 5.26 -19.03
C PRO A 201 -7.52 5.36 -20.39
N ASP A 202 -8.22 5.80 -21.44
CA ASP A 202 -7.68 5.99 -22.79
C ASP A 202 -6.38 6.80 -22.83
N GLY A 203 -5.41 6.30 -23.59
CA GLY A 203 -4.07 6.89 -23.71
C GLY A 203 -3.12 6.58 -22.54
N MET A 204 -3.58 5.92 -21.46
CA MET A 204 -2.71 5.47 -20.37
C MET A 204 -2.01 4.16 -20.74
N TYR A 205 -0.68 4.20 -20.66
CA TYR A 205 0.23 3.06 -20.83
C TYR A 205 1.22 3.02 -19.66
N SER A 206 1.69 1.83 -19.32
CA SER A 206 2.71 1.60 -18.29
C SER A 206 3.72 0.56 -18.76
N LEU A 207 4.80 0.43 -18.00
CA LEU A 207 5.62 -0.77 -18.02
C LEU A 207 4.77 -2.00 -17.64
N LEU A 208 5.11 -3.15 -18.21
CA LEU A 208 4.53 -4.44 -17.83
C LEU A 208 4.91 -4.76 -16.38
N ALA A 209 4.05 -5.48 -15.67
CA ALA A 209 4.27 -5.85 -14.28
C ALA A 209 3.44 -7.05 -13.88
N GLY A 210 4.05 -7.97 -13.12
CA GLY A 210 3.36 -9.17 -12.66
C GLY A 210 3.93 -9.74 -11.36
N PHE A 211 3.15 -10.62 -10.74
CA PHE A 211 3.52 -11.23 -9.46
C PHE A 211 4.67 -12.22 -9.65
N MET A 212 5.57 -12.28 -8.67
CA MET A 212 6.55 -13.36 -8.64
C MET A 212 5.89 -14.66 -8.17
N GLU A 213 6.25 -15.78 -8.79
CA GLU A 213 5.79 -17.09 -8.36
C GLU A 213 6.70 -17.71 -7.28
N PRO A 214 6.18 -18.61 -6.42
CA PRO A 214 7.01 -19.34 -5.47
C PRO A 214 8.15 -20.12 -6.14
N GLY A 215 9.39 -19.83 -5.73
CA GLY A 215 10.59 -20.46 -6.31
C GLY A 215 11.20 -19.68 -7.47
N GLU A 216 10.60 -18.55 -7.86
CA GLU A 216 11.07 -17.70 -8.95
C GLU A 216 12.04 -16.60 -8.46
N THR A 217 13.06 -16.29 -9.26
CA THR A 217 13.91 -15.09 -9.04
C THR A 217 13.29 -13.86 -9.70
N LEU A 218 13.75 -12.66 -9.35
CA LEU A 218 13.30 -11.42 -10.00
C LEU A 218 13.50 -11.48 -11.52
N GLU A 219 14.65 -11.98 -11.95
CA GLU A 219 15.01 -12.08 -13.35
C GLU A 219 14.19 -13.11 -14.10
N ALA A 220 13.80 -14.21 -13.44
CA ALA A 220 12.91 -15.21 -14.03
C ALA A 220 11.49 -14.63 -14.21
N ALA A 221 10.95 -13.97 -13.18
CA ALA A 221 9.64 -13.31 -13.23
C ALA A 221 9.58 -12.27 -14.34
N VAL A 222 10.60 -11.40 -14.46
CA VAL A 222 10.66 -10.40 -15.53
C VAL A 222 10.62 -11.03 -16.92
N ARG A 223 11.30 -12.16 -17.12
CA ARG A 223 11.31 -12.85 -18.42
C ARG A 223 9.98 -13.53 -18.71
N ARG A 224 9.41 -14.20 -17.70
CA ARG A 224 8.13 -14.89 -17.81
C ARG A 224 7.01 -13.89 -18.13
N GLU A 225 6.83 -12.89 -17.28
CA GLU A 225 5.77 -11.89 -17.42
C GLU A 225 5.87 -11.12 -18.75
N ALA A 226 7.08 -10.69 -19.15
CA ALA A 226 7.26 -10.03 -20.44
C ALA A 226 6.90 -10.94 -21.63
N PHE A 227 7.18 -12.23 -21.52
CA PHE A 227 6.85 -13.20 -22.56
C PHE A 227 5.36 -13.55 -22.58
N GLU A 228 4.74 -13.78 -21.43
CA GLU A 228 3.31 -14.11 -21.30
C GLU A 228 2.43 -12.99 -21.83
N GLU A 229 2.70 -11.75 -21.41
CA GLU A 229 1.88 -10.59 -21.77
C GLU A 229 2.10 -10.11 -23.23
N SER A 230 3.34 -10.22 -23.74
CA SER A 230 3.72 -9.55 -25.01
C SER A 230 4.46 -10.40 -26.04
N GLY A 231 4.83 -11.64 -25.71
CA GLY A 231 5.66 -12.51 -26.55
C GLY A 231 7.14 -12.08 -26.66
N ILE A 232 7.56 -11.05 -25.93
CA ILE A 232 8.92 -10.51 -26.00
C ILE A 232 9.87 -11.32 -25.10
N ASN A 233 10.95 -11.82 -25.71
CA ASN A 233 12.03 -12.47 -24.99
C ASN A 233 12.99 -11.42 -24.43
N VAL A 234 13.38 -11.59 -23.17
CA VAL A 234 14.27 -10.67 -22.45
C VAL A 234 15.57 -11.39 -22.05
N GLY A 235 16.70 -10.75 -22.34
CA GLY A 235 18.04 -11.24 -22.05
C GLY A 235 18.47 -10.99 -20.60
N ALA A 236 19.54 -10.22 -20.41
CA ALA A 236 20.00 -9.83 -19.07
C ALA A 236 18.96 -8.93 -18.38
N VAL A 237 18.76 -9.15 -17.08
CA VAL A 237 17.84 -8.37 -16.23
C VAL A 237 18.64 -7.77 -15.08
N GLN A 238 18.37 -6.51 -14.75
CA GLN A 238 19.04 -5.77 -13.69
C GLN A 238 18.00 -5.14 -12.75
N TYR A 239 18.15 -5.34 -11.45
CA TYR A 239 17.36 -4.64 -10.44
C TYR A 239 17.74 -3.14 -10.38
N LEU A 240 16.76 -2.27 -10.20
CA LEU A 240 16.94 -0.81 -10.10
C LEU A 240 16.61 -0.26 -8.72
N ALA A 241 15.40 -0.55 -8.23
CA ALA A 241 14.84 -0.01 -6.99
C ALA A 241 13.59 -0.80 -6.60
N SER A 242 13.13 -0.64 -5.37
CA SER A 242 11.82 -1.16 -4.93
C SER A 242 10.93 -0.04 -4.42
N GLN A 243 9.62 -0.30 -4.46
CA GLN A 243 8.60 0.63 -4.01
C GLN A 243 7.43 -0.12 -3.37
N PRO A 244 7.06 0.18 -2.11
CA PRO A 244 5.80 -0.29 -1.53
C PRO A 244 4.61 0.19 -2.35
N TRP A 245 3.64 -0.69 -2.58
CA TRP A 245 2.44 -0.39 -3.34
C TRP A 245 1.21 -0.94 -2.62
N ALA A 246 0.55 -0.08 -1.85
CA ALA A 246 -0.56 -0.44 -0.95
C ALA A 246 -1.91 -0.61 -1.67
N PHE A 247 -1.89 -1.39 -2.76
CA PHE A 247 -3.05 -1.64 -3.62
C PHE A 247 -3.15 -3.11 -4.06
N PRO A 248 -3.40 -4.04 -3.13
CA PRO A 248 -3.64 -3.80 -1.70
C PRO A 248 -2.38 -3.81 -0.83
N MET A 249 -1.36 -4.61 -1.15
CA MET A 249 -0.20 -4.82 -0.28
C MET A 249 0.98 -5.49 -1.01
N SER A 250 1.42 -4.87 -2.10
CA SER A 250 2.54 -5.35 -2.91
C SER A 250 3.84 -4.63 -2.60
N LEU A 251 4.97 -5.27 -2.91
CA LEU A 251 6.27 -4.63 -3.02
C LEU A 251 6.72 -4.74 -4.48
N MET A 252 6.76 -3.59 -5.15
CA MET A 252 7.19 -3.49 -6.54
C MET A 252 8.71 -3.54 -6.58
N PHE A 253 9.26 -4.37 -7.46
CA PHE A 253 10.66 -4.45 -7.80
C PHE A 253 10.84 -3.93 -9.22
N GLY A 254 11.37 -2.71 -9.32
CA GLY A 254 11.70 -2.09 -10.59
C GLY A 254 12.92 -2.74 -11.20
N CYS A 255 12.76 -3.32 -12.39
CA CYS A 255 13.80 -4.00 -13.13
C CYS A 255 14.03 -3.35 -14.50
N TYR A 256 15.23 -3.53 -15.03
CA TYR A 256 15.60 -3.19 -16.40
C TYR A 256 15.95 -4.46 -17.16
N GLY A 257 15.50 -4.57 -18.41
CA GLY A 257 15.85 -5.67 -19.30
C GLY A 257 16.07 -5.23 -20.73
N GLU A 258 16.91 -5.97 -21.45
CA GLU A 258 17.12 -5.81 -22.89
C GLU A 258 16.39 -6.92 -23.64
N ALA A 259 15.48 -6.53 -24.54
CA ALA A 259 14.74 -7.47 -25.38
C ALA A 259 15.64 -8.08 -26.46
N THR A 260 15.56 -9.40 -26.60
CA THR A 260 16.26 -10.18 -27.63
C THR A 260 15.36 -10.55 -28.81
N SER A 261 14.07 -10.25 -28.74
CA SER A 261 13.10 -10.34 -29.85
C SER A 261 12.33 -9.02 -30.02
N LYS A 262 11.57 -8.90 -31.12
CA LYS A 262 10.79 -7.68 -31.46
C LYS A 262 9.33 -7.95 -31.84
N GLU A 263 8.99 -9.18 -32.20
CA GLU A 263 7.61 -9.52 -32.57
C GLU A 263 6.76 -9.54 -31.31
N ILE A 264 5.68 -8.76 -31.32
CA ILE A 264 4.74 -8.64 -30.21
C ILE A 264 3.54 -9.52 -30.50
N THR A 265 3.17 -10.36 -29.52
CA THR A 265 1.91 -11.09 -29.48
C THR A 265 1.25 -10.77 -28.15
N ILE A 266 0.11 -10.09 -28.20
CA ILE A 266 -0.59 -9.60 -27.00
C ILE A 266 -1.45 -10.73 -26.43
N ASP A 267 -1.39 -10.94 -25.11
CA ASP A 267 -2.44 -11.68 -24.41
C ASP A 267 -3.64 -10.77 -24.11
N HIS A 268 -4.74 -11.01 -24.83
CA HIS A 268 -6.00 -10.29 -24.66
C HIS A 268 -6.76 -10.60 -23.37
N SER A 269 -6.29 -11.56 -22.57
CA SER A 269 -6.87 -11.84 -21.26
C SER A 269 -6.40 -10.83 -20.19
N GLU A 270 -5.23 -10.24 -20.39
CA GLU A 270 -4.60 -9.29 -19.45
C GLU A 270 -4.51 -7.86 -20.00
N MET A 271 -4.43 -7.67 -21.33
CA MET A 271 -4.24 -6.37 -22.01
C MET A 271 -5.20 -6.07 -23.17
#